data_AF-A0A915UWV7-F1
#
_entry.id   AF-A0A915UWV7-F1
#
_cell.length_a   1.000
_cell.length_b   1.000
_cell.length_c   1.000
_cell.angle_alpha   90.00
_cell.angle_beta   90.00
_cell.angle_gamma   90.00
#
_symmetry.space_group_name_H-M   'P 1'
#
loop_
_entity.id
_entity.type
_entity.pdbx_description
1 polymer ?
#
loop_
_entity_poly.entity_id
_entity_poly.type
_entity_poly.pdbx_seq_one_letter_code
_entity_poly.pdbx_strand_id
1 'polypeptide(L)'
;MNCYALALPLLILPVMAGVFALAARLLGAEAGYLLGFGCYWLFWCLLVPRWLLGKDEFAAILRDRAPLFSRANGLAAALWLLVMLVAVLTYAGDFVRAPLTLILLAMPFATINGFCEEILRRGLYVRLFPRNLWLAILVPSLGFALWHLAPQLVFPAENISGFVISTFFLALPYGYIAYRTGSAKWTALSHSISGVLALSGHLAPSVLALIG
;
A
#
# COMPACT_ATOMS: atom_id res chain seq x y z
N MET A 1 2.46 24.23 -9.09
CA MET A 1 2.24 22.81 -9.47
C MET A 1 3.42 22.01 -8.91
N ASN A 2 3.21 21.13 -7.92
CA ASN A 2 4.30 20.38 -7.27
C ASN A 2 4.83 19.28 -8.23
N CYS A 3 5.68 19.66 -9.18
CA CYS A 3 6.28 18.76 -10.16
C CYS A 3 7.04 17.59 -9.50
N TYR A 4 7.51 17.78 -8.26
CA TYR A 4 8.18 16.77 -7.44
C TYR A 4 7.34 15.49 -7.23
N ALA A 5 6.01 15.61 -7.13
CA ALA A 5 5.15 14.45 -6.92
C ALA A 5 5.11 13.51 -8.14
N LEU A 6 5.42 14.01 -9.34
CA LEU A 6 5.49 13.20 -10.55
C LEU A 6 6.76 12.34 -10.61
N ALA A 7 7.82 12.77 -9.91
CA ALA A 7 9.07 12.03 -9.84
C ALA A 7 9.02 10.88 -8.81
N LEU A 8 8.15 10.96 -7.79
CA LEU A 8 8.08 9.95 -6.72
C LEU A 8 7.96 8.51 -7.21
N PRO A 9 7.04 8.16 -8.15
CA PRO A 9 6.91 6.79 -8.65
C PRO A 9 8.19 6.25 -9.27
N LEU A 10 8.96 7.13 -9.94
CA LEU A 10 10.20 6.79 -10.62
C LEU A 10 11.38 6.70 -9.65
N LEU A 11 11.38 7.50 -8.58
CA LEU A 11 12.46 7.53 -7.59
C LEU A 11 12.35 6.44 -6.54
N ILE A 12 11.12 6.14 -6.10
CA ILE A 12 10.86 5.20 -5.00
C ILE A 12 11.42 3.80 -5.34
N LEU A 13 11.20 3.30 -6.57
CA LEU A 13 11.66 1.98 -6.99
C LEU A 13 13.19 1.81 -6.88
N PRO A 14 14.04 2.58 -7.61
CA PRO A 14 15.48 2.37 -7.58
C PRO A 14 16.09 2.64 -6.20
N VAL A 15 15.60 3.65 -5.47
CA VAL A 15 16.12 3.95 -4.14
C VAL A 15 15.88 2.78 -3.19
N MET A 16 14.64 2.28 -3.15
CA MET A 16 14.31 1.23 -2.20
C MET A 16 14.78 -0.13 -2.65
N ALA A 17 14.91 -0.40 -3.95
CA ALA A 17 15.63 -1.57 -4.44
C ALA A 17 17.07 -1.60 -3.87
N GLY A 18 17.75 -0.45 -3.88
CA GLY A 18 19.05 -0.30 -3.23
C GLY A 18 19.00 -0.52 -1.71
N VAL A 19 18.01 0.05 -1.02
CA VAL A 19 17.83 -0.12 0.43
C VAL A 19 17.58 -1.59 0.79
N PHE A 20 16.65 -2.27 0.11
CA PHE A 20 16.34 -3.68 0.36
C PHE A 20 17.55 -4.57 0.08
N ALA A 21 18.22 -4.39 -1.06
CA ALA A 21 19.39 -5.19 -1.42
C ALA A 21 20.55 -5.00 -0.43
N LEU A 22 20.84 -3.75 -0.05
CA LEU A 22 21.92 -3.45 0.89
C LEU A 22 21.57 -3.93 2.31
N ALA A 23 20.36 -3.67 2.78
CA ALA A 23 19.92 -4.09 4.11
C ALA A 23 19.91 -5.61 4.24
N ALA A 24 19.42 -6.34 3.23
CA ALA A 24 19.43 -7.80 3.22
C ALA A 24 20.86 -8.35 3.23
N ARG A 25 21.78 -7.72 2.50
CA ARG A 25 23.20 -8.11 2.48
C ARG A 25 23.89 -7.88 3.82
N LEU A 26 23.55 -6.81 4.55
CA LEU A 26 24.21 -6.43 5.79
C LEU A 26 23.62 -7.10 7.03
N LEU A 27 22.31 -7.34 7.05
CA LEU A 27 21.58 -7.77 8.25
C LEU A 27 20.94 -9.16 8.11
N GLY A 28 21.01 -9.78 6.93
CA GLY A 28 20.23 -10.97 6.60
C GLY A 28 18.88 -10.62 5.96
N ALA A 29 18.24 -11.61 5.33
CA ALA A 29 17.05 -11.40 4.51
C ALA A 29 15.88 -10.84 5.33
N GLU A 30 15.58 -11.45 6.48
CA GLU A 30 14.45 -11.12 7.33
C GLU A 30 14.59 -9.72 7.93
N ALA A 31 15.72 -9.44 8.59
CA ALA A 31 15.98 -8.14 9.20
C ALA A 31 16.12 -7.04 8.14
N GLY A 32 16.76 -7.35 7.01
CA GLY A 32 16.87 -6.43 5.88
C GLY A 32 15.52 -6.08 5.25
N TYR A 33 14.61 -7.06 5.12
CA TYR A 33 13.26 -6.85 4.63
C TYR A 33 12.44 -5.94 5.54
N LEU A 34 12.47 -6.21 6.85
CA LEU A 34 11.80 -5.38 7.86
C LEU A 34 12.34 -3.95 7.87
N LEU A 35 13.67 -3.78 7.79
CA LEU A 35 14.30 -2.46 7.73
C LEU A 35 13.90 -1.70 6.45
N GLY A 36 13.87 -2.38 5.31
CA GLY A 36 13.44 -1.80 4.04
C GLY A 36 12.01 -1.27 4.11
N PHE A 37 11.08 -2.05 4.65
CA PHE A 37 9.71 -1.60 4.88
C PHE A 37 9.61 -0.47 5.91
N GLY A 38 10.37 -0.53 7.01
CA GLY A 38 10.44 0.56 7.99
C GLY A 38 10.90 1.88 7.37
N CYS A 39 11.95 1.85 6.55
CA CYS A 39 12.43 3.01 5.79
C CYS A 39 11.35 3.52 4.84
N TYR A 40 10.68 2.62 4.12
CA TYR A 40 9.61 2.99 3.20
C TYR A 40 8.42 3.65 3.90
N TRP A 41 7.95 3.08 5.00
CA TRP A 41 6.83 3.64 5.75
C TRP A 41 7.15 5.01 6.34
N LEU A 42 8.26 5.13 7.06
CA LEU A 42 8.58 6.37 7.77
C LEU A 42 8.95 7.51 6.81
N PHE A 43 9.81 7.22 5.83
CA PHE A 43 10.31 8.26 4.91
C PHE A 43 9.33 8.52 3.76
N TRP A 44 9.04 7.49 2.97
CA TRP A 44 8.25 7.67 1.74
C TRP A 44 6.77 7.81 2.01
N CYS A 45 6.22 7.05 2.97
CA CYS A 45 4.78 7.05 3.20
C CYS A 45 4.28 8.10 4.17
N LEU A 46 5.09 8.53 5.14
CA LEU A 46 4.67 9.52 6.14
C LEU A 46 5.35 10.87 5.94
N LEU A 47 6.69 10.91 5.93
CA LEU A 47 7.43 12.17 5.86
C LEU A 47 7.20 12.92 4.54
N VAL A 48 7.32 12.23 3.40
CA VAL A 48 7.15 12.86 2.07
C VAL A 48 5.73 13.43 1.88
N PRO A 49 4.63 12.69 2.12
CA PRO A 49 3.28 13.26 2.01
C PRO A 49 3.05 14.42 2.98
N ARG A 50 3.56 14.32 4.21
CA ARG A 50 3.46 15.40 5.21
C ARG A 50 4.20 16.66 4.77
N TRP A 51 5.34 16.52 4.11
CA TRP A 51 6.12 17.64 3.58
C TRP A 51 5.43 18.29 2.38
N LEU A 52 4.94 17.49 1.43
CA LEU A 52 4.33 17.98 0.19
C LEU A 52 2.92 18.58 0.38
N LEU A 53 2.14 18.08 1.33
CA LEU A 53 0.78 18.56 1.61
C LEU A 53 0.72 19.65 2.70
N GLY A 54 1.72 19.71 3.58
CA GLY A 54 1.62 20.49 4.82
C GLY A 54 0.84 19.77 5.93
N LYS A 55 0.75 20.39 7.11
CA LYS A 55 0.23 19.75 8.33
C LYS A 55 -1.25 19.42 8.23
N ASP A 56 -2.04 20.40 7.81
CA ASP A 56 -3.50 20.34 7.91
C ASP A 56 -4.08 19.39 6.86
N GLU A 57 -3.59 19.44 5.62
CA GLU A 57 -4.02 18.51 4.57
C GLU A 57 -3.55 17.08 4.83
N PHE A 58 -2.36 16.89 5.40
CA PHE A 58 -1.91 15.56 5.84
C PHE A 58 -2.78 14.99 6.97
N ALA A 59 -3.11 15.80 7.99
CA ALA A 59 -4.02 15.38 9.06
C ALA A 59 -5.42 15.04 8.56
N ALA A 60 -5.87 15.69 7.48
CA ALA A 60 -7.16 15.45 6.86
C ALA A 60 -7.14 14.35 5.77
N ILE A 61 -6.03 13.66 5.52
CA ILE A 61 -5.86 12.76 4.36
C ILE A 61 -6.78 11.52 4.40
N LEU A 62 -7.14 11.08 5.60
CA LEU A 62 -8.08 9.99 5.87
C LEU A 62 -9.49 10.50 6.20
N ARG A 63 -9.74 11.81 6.07
CA ARG A 63 -11.07 12.38 6.26
C ARG A 63 -11.78 12.46 4.91
N ASP A 64 -12.91 11.75 4.82
CA ASP A 64 -13.78 11.80 3.64
C ASP A 64 -14.24 13.23 3.39
N ARG A 65 -14.09 13.70 2.15
CA ARG A 65 -14.70 14.93 1.64
C ARG A 65 -16.09 14.64 1.05
N ALA A 66 -16.30 13.40 0.61
CA ALA A 66 -17.60 12.87 0.21
C ALA A 66 -17.79 11.44 0.76
N PRO A 67 -18.98 11.09 1.26
CA PRO A 67 -19.24 9.75 1.81
C PRO A 67 -19.20 8.68 0.72
N LEU A 68 -18.56 7.54 1.01
CA LEU A 68 -18.51 6.38 0.12
C LEU A 68 -19.92 5.84 -0.18
N PHE A 69 -20.72 5.64 0.87
CA PHE A 69 -22.09 5.13 0.77
C PHE A 69 -23.08 6.27 0.51
N SER A 70 -23.02 6.82 -0.70
CA SER A 70 -23.99 7.79 -1.21
C SER A 70 -24.45 7.40 -2.60
N ARG A 71 -25.64 7.89 -3.01
CA ARG A 71 -26.17 7.64 -4.36
C ARG A 71 -25.18 8.04 -5.45
N ALA A 72 -24.47 9.15 -5.27
CA ALA A 72 -23.47 9.61 -6.22
C ALA A 72 -22.26 8.65 -6.34
N ASN A 73 -21.89 7.96 -5.25
CA ASN A 73 -20.69 7.13 -5.17
C ASN A 73 -20.97 5.62 -5.25
N GLY A 74 -22.14 5.22 -5.78
CA GLY A 74 -22.54 3.80 -5.88
C GLY A 74 -21.49 2.90 -6.55
N LEU A 75 -20.88 3.34 -7.66
CA LEU A 75 -19.81 2.59 -8.32
C LEU A 75 -18.56 2.43 -7.41
N ALA A 76 -18.18 3.46 -6.66
CA ALA A 76 -17.04 3.37 -5.75
C ALA A 76 -17.32 2.39 -4.60
N ALA A 77 -18.53 2.40 -4.04
CA ALA A 77 -18.95 1.43 -3.04
C ALA A 77 -18.96 0.00 -3.59
N ALA A 78 -19.47 -0.22 -4.80
CA ALA A 78 -19.47 -1.52 -5.46
C ALA A 78 -18.04 -2.04 -5.72
N LEU A 79 -17.14 -1.19 -6.19
CA LEU A 79 -15.73 -1.54 -6.39
C LEU A 79 -15.03 -1.87 -5.06
N TRP A 80 -15.34 -1.12 -3.99
CA TRP A 80 -14.79 -1.40 -2.66
C TRP A 80 -15.23 -2.78 -2.15
N LEU A 81 -16.52 -3.10 -2.30
CA LEU A 81 -17.06 -4.43 -1.96
C LEU A 81 -16.43 -5.53 -2.82
N LEU A 82 -16.26 -5.30 -4.12
CA LEU A 82 -15.62 -6.26 -5.01
C LEU A 82 -14.17 -6.56 -4.60
N VAL A 83 -13.38 -5.53 -4.29
CA VAL A 83 -11.99 -5.71 -3.81
C VAL A 83 -11.96 -6.52 -2.51
N MET A 84 -12.85 -6.19 -1.57
CA MET A 84 -12.98 -6.94 -0.32
C MET A 84 -13.38 -8.41 -0.55
N LEU A 85 -14.35 -8.66 -1.42
CA LEU A 85 -14.78 -10.00 -1.76
C LEU A 85 -13.64 -10.81 -2.39
N VAL A 86 -12.93 -10.23 -3.36
CA VAL A 86 -11.79 -10.89 -4.01
C VAL A 86 -10.71 -11.23 -2.99
N ALA A 87 -10.39 -10.31 -2.07
CA ALA A 87 -9.40 -10.58 -1.02
C ALA A 87 -9.82 -11.74 -0.11
N VAL A 88 -11.08 -11.80 0.31
CA VAL A 88 -11.61 -12.90 1.11
C VAL A 88 -11.52 -14.22 0.35
N LEU A 89 -11.99 -14.25 -0.91
CA LEU A 89 -11.97 -15.47 -1.73
C LEU A 89 -10.55 -15.97 -2.00
N THR A 90 -9.59 -15.04 -2.10
CA THR A 90 -8.18 -15.38 -2.36
C THR A 90 -7.49 -15.92 -1.10
N TYR A 91 -7.69 -15.30 0.05
CA TYR A 91 -6.82 -15.51 1.21
C TYR A 91 -7.49 -16.18 2.43
N ALA A 92 -8.82 -16.33 2.46
CA ALA A 92 -9.50 -16.87 3.64
C ALA A 92 -9.06 -18.30 4.00
N GLY A 93 -8.76 -19.14 3.00
CA GLY A 93 -8.33 -20.52 3.22
C GLY A 93 -7.00 -20.59 4.00
N ASP A 94 -6.02 -19.78 3.62
CA ASP A 94 -4.72 -19.73 4.27
C ASP A 94 -4.82 -19.06 5.64
N PHE A 95 -5.61 -17.99 5.74
CA PHE A 95 -5.86 -17.29 7.00
C PHE A 95 -6.45 -18.21 8.09
N VAL A 96 -7.46 -19.02 7.75
CA VAL A 96 -8.14 -19.91 8.72
C VAL A 96 -7.22 -21.04 9.19
N ARG A 97 -6.22 -21.42 8.39
CA ARG A 97 -5.24 -22.47 8.73
C ARG A 97 -3.99 -21.91 9.42
N ALA A 98 -3.83 -20.60 9.46
CA ALA A 98 -2.64 -19.98 10.00
C ALA A 98 -2.56 -20.12 11.54
N PRO A 99 -1.35 -20.29 12.09
CA PRO A 99 -1.17 -20.29 13.54
C PRO A 99 -1.53 -18.92 14.12
N LEU A 100 -2.13 -18.91 15.32
CA LEU A 100 -2.59 -17.69 15.98
C LEU A 100 -1.46 -16.66 16.15
N THR A 101 -0.24 -17.11 16.44
CA THR A 101 0.94 -16.23 16.56
C THR A 101 1.20 -15.44 15.28
N LEU A 102 1.10 -16.07 14.11
CA LEU A 102 1.29 -15.42 12.83
C LEU A 102 0.18 -14.40 12.54
N ILE A 103 -1.08 -14.73 12.87
CA ILE A 103 -2.21 -13.81 12.74
C ILE A 103 -2.02 -12.57 13.63
N LEU A 104 -1.62 -12.78 14.89
CA LEU A 104 -1.38 -11.69 15.85
C LEU A 104 -0.23 -10.78 15.40
N LEU A 105 0.83 -11.34 14.79
CA LEU A 105 1.92 -10.57 14.19
C LEU A 105 1.48 -9.86 12.90
N ALA A 106 0.67 -10.50 12.06
CA ALA A 106 0.23 -9.93 10.78
C ALA A 106 -0.68 -8.72 10.96
N MET A 107 -1.54 -8.69 11.98
CA MET A 107 -2.47 -7.59 12.24
C MET A 107 -1.80 -6.19 12.27
N PRO A 108 -0.80 -5.92 13.13
CA PRO A 108 -0.15 -4.62 13.16
C PRO A 108 0.59 -4.32 11.86
N PHE A 109 1.31 -5.28 11.27
CA PHE A 109 2.07 -5.04 10.03
C PHE A 109 1.17 -4.74 8.84
N ALA A 110 0.10 -5.51 8.66
CA ALA A 110 -0.87 -5.27 7.60
C ALA A 110 -1.57 -3.92 7.78
N THR A 111 -1.89 -3.54 9.01
CA THR A 111 -2.50 -2.23 9.32
C THR A 111 -1.53 -1.08 9.01
N ILE A 112 -0.29 -1.16 9.51
CA ILE A 112 0.72 -0.14 9.24
C ILE A 112 0.98 -0.03 7.74
N ASN A 113 1.16 -1.15 7.04
CA ASN A 113 1.39 -1.16 5.61
C ASN A 113 0.21 -0.55 4.85
N GLY A 114 -1.01 -1.03 5.11
CA GLY A 114 -2.22 -0.54 4.47
C GLY A 114 -2.40 0.96 4.65
N PHE A 115 -2.23 1.49 5.85
CA PHE A 115 -2.34 2.94 6.07
C PHE A 115 -1.20 3.72 5.42
N CYS A 116 0.05 3.30 5.61
CA CYS A 116 1.20 4.02 5.07
C CYS A 116 1.16 4.09 3.54
N GLU A 117 0.97 2.95 2.87
CA GLU A 117 0.92 2.94 1.41
C GLU A 117 -0.25 3.75 0.86
N GLU A 118 -1.42 3.68 1.49
CA GLU A 118 -2.58 4.42 1.00
C GLU A 118 -2.45 5.93 1.20
N ILE A 119 -1.79 6.38 2.27
CA ILE A 119 -1.43 7.79 2.47
C ILE A 119 -0.59 8.31 1.30
N LEU A 120 0.44 7.56 0.88
CA LEU A 120 1.30 7.94 -0.24
C LEU A 120 0.61 7.82 -1.59
N ARG A 121 -0.05 6.70 -1.85
CA ARG A 121 -0.49 6.36 -3.21
C ARG A 121 -1.82 7.02 -3.56
N ARG A 122 -2.77 7.01 -2.64
CA ARG A 122 -4.15 7.48 -2.88
C ARG A 122 -4.35 8.84 -2.24
N GLY A 123 -3.91 8.99 -0.99
CA GLY A 123 -4.03 10.22 -0.22
C GLY A 123 -3.33 11.40 -0.89
N LEU A 124 -2.01 11.29 -1.07
CA LEU A 124 -1.18 12.36 -1.63
C LEU A 124 -1.67 12.80 -3.01
N TYR A 125 -1.85 11.86 -3.94
CA TYR A 125 -2.16 12.18 -5.34
C TYR A 125 -3.57 12.72 -5.54
N VAL A 126 -4.58 12.19 -4.83
CA VAL A 126 -5.94 12.74 -4.89
C VAL A 126 -5.98 14.16 -4.31
N ARG A 127 -5.16 14.46 -3.29
CA ARG A 127 -5.08 15.80 -2.70
C ARG A 127 -4.32 16.80 -3.57
N LEU A 128 -3.23 16.38 -4.21
CA LEU A 128 -2.46 17.24 -5.11
C LEU A 128 -3.14 17.47 -6.47
N PHE A 129 -3.89 16.48 -6.96
CA PHE A 129 -4.46 16.51 -8.31
C PHE A 129 -5.99 16.23 -8.34
N PRO A 130 -6.81 16.96 -7.56
CA PRO A 130 -8.24 16.64 -7.38
C PRO A 130 -9.10 16.80 -8.64
N ARG A 131 -8.55 17.37 -9.72
CA ARG A 131 -9.24 17.61 -11.00
C ARG A 131 -8.58 16.90 -12.18
N ASN A 132 -7.55 16.08 -11.95
CA ASN A 132 -6.83 15.38 -13.01
C ASN A 132 -6.76 13.89 -12.69
N LEU A 133 -7.65 13.12 -13.33
CA LEU A 133 -7.77 11.67 -13.14
C LEU A 133 -6.48 10.92 -13.48
N TRP A 134 -5.76 11.34 -14.53
CA TRP A 134 -4.51 10.69 -14.94
C TRP A 134 -3.47 10.75 -13.82
N LEU A 135 -3.30 11.94 -13.22
CA LEU A 135 -2.34 12.15 -12.15
C LEU A 135 -2.82 11.62 -10.79
N ALA A 136 -4.13 11.63 -10.54
CA ALA A 136 -4.70 11.16 -9.27
C ALA A 136 -4.83 9.63 -9.19
N ILE A 137 -4.95 8.93 -10.32
CA ILE A 137 -5.24 7.49 -10.37
C ILE A 137 -4.13 6.72 -11.08
N LEU A 138 -3.85 7.04 -12.35
CA LEU A 138 -3.03 6.18 -13.19
C LEU A 138 -1.54 6.26 -12.83
N VAL A 139 -1.01 7.46 -12.63
CA VAL A 139 0.38 7.66 -12.18
C VAL A 139 0.67 6.93 -10.86
N PRO A 140 -0.10 7.13 -9.77
CA PRO A 140 0.16 6.40 -8.54
C PRO A 140 -0.10 4.90 -8.63
N SER A 141 -1.03 4.44 -9.48
CA SER A 141 -1.27 3.00 -9.70
C SER A 141 -0.10 2.33 -10.40
N LEU A 142 0.47 2.96 -11.44
CA LEU A 142 1.68 2.48 -12.09
C LEU A 142 2.87 2.47 -11.12
N GLY A 143 3.04 3.56 -10.37
CA GLY A 143 4.07 3.63 -9.33
C GLY A 143 3.92 2.58 -8.25
N PHE A 144 2.68 2.26 -7.87
CA PHE A 144 2.38 1.22 -6.88
C PHE A 144 2.74 -0.16 -7.43
N ALA A 145 2.36 -0.47 -8.67
CA ALA A 145 2.70 -1.74 -9.30
C ALA A 145 4.22 -1.92 -9.41
N LEU A 146 4.93 -0.94 -9.99
CA LEU A 146 6.38 -1.01 -10.20
C LEU A 146 7.15 -1.09 -8.87
N TRP A 147 6.66 -0.42 -7.83
CA TRP A 147 7.23 -0.51 -6.49
C TRP A 147 7.37 -1.94 -5.98
N HIS A 148 6.43 -2.82 -6.31
CA HIS A 148 6.46 -4.21 -5.87
C HIS A 148 7.65 -4.99 -6.40
N LEU A 149 8.42 -4.47 -7.37
CA LEU A 149 9.68 -5.08 -7.78
C LEU A 149 10.78 -4.97 -6.72
N ALA A 150 10.79 -3.92 -5.89
CA ALA A 150 11.87 -3.70 -4.93
C ALA A 150 11.92 -4.76 -3.80
N PRO A 151 10.81 -5.09 -3.11
CA PRO A 151 10.83 -6.13 -2.07
C PRO A 151 11.18 -7.53 -2.61
N GLN A 152 10.95 -7.77 -3.91
CA GLN A 152 11.18 -9.07 -4.57
C GLN A 152 12.68 -9.39 -4.73
N LEU A 153 13.56 -8.42 -4.52
CA LEU A 153 15.00 -8.64 -4.43
C LEU A 153 15.41 -9.46 -3.20
N VAL A 154 14.55 -9.51 -2.18
CA VAL A 154 14.80 -10.28 -0.95
C VAL A 154 13.96 -11.55 -0.96
N PHE A 155 12.65 -11.42 -1.17
CA PHE A 155 11.72 -12.55 -1.21
C PHE A 155 10.93 -12.54 -2.53
N PRO A 156 11.40 -13.24 -3.56
CA PRO A 156 10.71 -13.30 -4.84
C PRO A 156 9.48 -14.20 -4.77
N ALA A 157 8.38 -13.72 -5.35
CA ALA A 157 7.20 -14.51 -5.64
C ALA A 157 7.47 -15.45 -6.83
N GLU A 158 6.72 -16.56 -6.91
CA GLU A 158 6.83 -17.52 -8.00
C GLU A 158 6.58 -16.88 -9.37
N ASN A 159 5.64 -15.94 -9.45
CA ASN A 159 5.32 -15.19 -10.66
C ASN A 159 5.37 -13.68 -10.41
N ILE A 160 6.58 -13.11 -10.43
CA ILE A 160 6.83 -11.68 -10.23
C ILE A 160 6.02 -10.81 -11.20
N SER A 161 6.00 -11.17 -12.50
CA SER A 161 5.26 -10.41 -13.51
C SER A 161 3.76 -10.40 -13.24
N GLY A 162 3.19 -11.56 -12.90
CA GLY A 162 1.77 -11.69 -12.56
C GLY A 162 1.42 -10.88 -11.32
N PHE A 163 2.30 -10.86 -10.32
CA PHE A 163 2.12 -10.07 -9.10
C PHE A 163 2.17 -8.55 -9.36
N VAL A 164 3.12 -8.07 -10.16
CA VAL A 164 3.20 -6.65 -10.53
C VAL A 164 1.99 -6.22 -11.39
N ILE A 165 1.57 -7.06 -12.33
CA ILE A 165 0.41 -6.75 -13.17
C ILE A 165 -0.87 -6.75 -12.33
N SER A 166 -1.06 -7.72 -11.43
CA SER A 166 -2.26 -7.80 -10.59
C SER A 166 -2.36 -6.63 -9.62
N THR A 167 -1.24 -6.19 -9.03
CA THR A 167 -1.20 -5.01 -8.14
C THR A 167 -1.52 -3.71 -8.88
N PHE A 168 -1.17 -3.58 -10.17
CA PHE A 168 -1.65 -2.46 -10.99
C PHE A 168 -3.18 -2.43 -11.10
N PHE A 169 -3.79 -3.56 -11.48
CA PHE A 169 -5.24 -3.64 -11.64
C PHE A 169 -5.99 -3.51 -10.30
N LEU A 170 -5.40 -3.94 -9.19
CA LEU A 170 -5.91 -3.69 -7.84
C LEU A 170 -5.84 -2.21 -7.45
N ALA A 171 -4.80 -1.50 -7.87
CA ALA A 171 -4.62 -0.09 -7.53
C ALA A 171 -5.62 0.83 -8.25
N LEU A 172 -6.11 0.47 -9.44
CA LEU A 172 -7.10 1.25 -10.20
C LEU A 172 -8.42 1.50 -9.43
N PRO A 173 -9.14 0.47 -8.92
CA PRO A 173 -10.35 0.68 -8.16
C PRO A 173 -10.08 1.47 -6.87
N TYR A 174 -8.95 1.24 -6.19
CA TYR A 174 -8.57 2.05 -5.04
C TYR A 174 -8.33 3.52 -5.38
N GLY A 175 -7.62 3.81 -6.48
CA GLY A 175 -7.45 5.17 -6.97
C GLY A 175 -8.80 5.83 -7.26
N TYR A 176 -9.71 5.12 -7.90
CA TYR A 176 -11.07 5.64 -8.15
C TYR A 176 -11.86 5.88 -6.86
N ILE A 177 -11.87 4.93 -5.92
CA ILE A 177 -12.54 5.06 -4.62
C ILE A 177 -12.02 6.30 -3.87
N ALA A 178 -10.70 6.44 -3.80
CA ALA A 178 -10.07 7.56 -3.12
C ALA A 178 -10.37 8.89 -3.82
N TYR A 179 -10.34 8.93 -5.16
CA TYR A 179 -10.69 10.10 -5.94
C TYR A 179 -12.13 10.55 -5.69
N ARG A 180 -13.09 9.60 -5.67
CA ARG A 180 -14.51 9.89 -5.45
C ARG A 180 -14.84 10.34 -4.03
N THR A 181 -14.09 9.87 -3.04
CA THR A 181 -14.29 10.23 -1.62
C THR A 181 -13.41 11.40 -1.17
N GLY A 182 -12.37 11.73 -1.94
CA GLY A 182 -11.34 12.71 -1.57
C GLY A 182 -10.44 12.24 -0.43
N SER A 183 -10.35 10.93 -0.18
CA SER A 183 -9.80 10.35 1.06
C SER A 183 -9.20 8.97 0.82
N ALA A 184 -8.11 8.67 1.53
CA ALA A 184 -7.48 7.35 1.51
C ALA A 184 -8.08 6.37 2.54
N LYS A 185 -9.11 6.78 3.30
CA LYS A 185 -9.63 5.99 4.43
C LYS A 185 -10.10 4.60 4.04
N TRP A 186 -11.00 4.51 3.07
CA TRP A 186 -11.65 3.25 2.69
C TRP A 186 -10.68 2.28 2.02
N THR A 187 -9.70 2.82 1.29
CA THR A 187 -8.64 2.03 0.68
C THR A 187 -7.63 1.58 1.74
N ALA A 188 -7.28 2.43 2.72
CA ALA A 188 -6.45 2.04 3.89
C ALA A 188 -7.07 0.90 4.70
N LEU A 189 -8.37 0.99 4.99
CA LEU A 189 -9.09 -0.05 5.72
C LEU A 189 -9.11 -1.37 4.95
N SER A 190 -9.53 -1.34 3.67
CA SER A 190 -9.60 -2.56 2.87
C SER A 190 -8.23 -3.16 2.61
N HIS A 191 -7.21 -2.35 2.31
CA HIS A 191 -5.83 -2.81 2.15
C HIS A 191 -5.31 -3.44 3.45
N SER A 192 -5.58 -2.84 4.61
CA SER A 192 -5.21 -3.42 5.90
C SER A 192 -5.88 -4.79 6.10
N ILE A 193 -7.19 -4.90 5.85
CA ILE A 193 -7.93 -6.16 6.01
C ILE A 193 -7.42 -7.22 5.03
N SER A 194 -7.23 -6.88 3.75
CA SER A 194 -6.64 -7.77 2.75
C SER A 194 -5.23 -8.22 3.17
N GLY A 195 -4.43 -7.31 3.73
CA GLY A 195 -3.11 -7.63 4.27
C GLY A 195 -3.16 -8.58 5.45
N VAL A 196 -4.13 -8.44 6.36
CA VAL A 196 -4.33 -9.37 7.49
C VAL A 196 -4.70 -10.76 6.97
N LEU A 197 -5.65 -10.82 6.03
CA LEU A 197 -6.04 -12.08 5.39
C LEU A 197 -4.85 -12.74 4.69
N ALA A 198 -4.00 -11.96 4.03
CA ALA A 198 -2.75 -12.39 3.41
C ALA A 198 -1.58 -12.55 4.41
N LEU A 199 -1.84 -12.54 5.72
CA LEU A 199 -0.86 -12.74 6.80
C LEU A 199 0.34 -11.76 6.75
N SER A 200 0.11 -10.56 6.20
CA SER A 200 1.09 -9.50 5.94
C SER A 200 2.24 -9.88 4.98
N GLY A 201 2.03 -10.91 4.15
CA GLY A 201 3.07 -11.43 3.27
C GLY A 201 4.29 -11.89 4.07
N HIS A 202 5.49 -11.45 3.69
CA HIS A 202 6.74 -11.82 4.37
C HIS A 202 7.05 -11.00 5.63
N LEU A 203 6.26 -10.00 6.01
CA LEU A 203 6.55 -9.17 7.19
C LEU A 203 6.42 -9.98 8.50
N ALA A 204 5.26 -10.58 8.75
CA ALA A 204 5.04 -11.37 9.96
C ALA A 204 5.92 -12.65 10.03
N PRO A 205 6.10 -13.43 8.94
CA PRO A 205 7.04 -14.53 8.93
C PRO A 205 8.49 -14.10 9.22
N SER A 206 8.94 -12.96 8.70
CA SER A 206 10.30 -12.45 8.97
C SER A 206 10.51 -12.15 10.46
N VAL A 207 9.51 -11.58 11.13
CA VAL A 207 9.60 -11.37 12.58
C VAL A 207 9.63 -12.70 13.32
N LEU A 208 8.75 -13.63 12.94
CA LEU A 208 8.69 -14.95 13.58
C LEU A 208 10.02 -15.70 13.47
N ALA A 209 10.69 -15.62 12.32
CA ALA A 209 11.99 -16.22 12.06
C ALA A 209 13.15 -15.57 12.85
N LEU A 210 13.01 -14.31 13.29
CA LEU A 210 14.04 -13.61 14.07
C LEU A 210 13.89 -13.81 15.59
N ILE A 211 12.70 -14.18 16.06
CA ILE A 211 12.40 -14.35 17.49
C ILE A 211 12.34 -15.83 17.93
N GLY A 212 12.32 -16.76 16.97
CA GLY A 212 12.36 -18.21 17.19
C GLY A 212 13.73 -18.78 16.90
#